data_AF-A0A660NS17-F1
#
_entry.id   AF-A0A660NS17-F1
#
_cell.length_a   1.000
_cell.length_b   1.000
_cell.length_c   1.000
_cell.angle_alpha   90.00
_cell.angle_beta   90.00
_cell.angle_gamma   90.00
#
_symmetry.space_group_name_H-M   'P 1'
#
loop_
_entity.id
_entity.type
_entity.pdbx_description
1 polymer ?
#
loop_
_entity_poly.entity_id
_entity_poly.type
_entity_poly.pdbx_seq_one_letter_code
_entity_poly.pdbx_strand_id
1 'polypeptide(L)'
;MEMSMRDHYEGTALSTLNDCGQGLWEMPYRPTPLTFDYNGKKYFTERPASTQQSAFSYVCQLRTWLPREIGGIIWFANDDGNMAAYVPIYCSNVERAECFNTPGADAVTFSDKNAFWVCNWVANMVYPRYSQMFPALKAVRDKLEKGYADNQARVEAEAEALYRTDRDAAVKFLNDYSIAKSNEMMDDWKQLATYLIVKFNDMAVKPEKDGKFERTATGWGARPSRPGMSQAARKALIEQTGDKFEVPAE
;
A
#
# COMPACT_ATOMS: atom_id res chain seq x y z
N MET A 1 -15.00 2.58 -5.57
CA MET A 1 -14.06 3.40 -6.34
C MET A 1 -12.62 3.10 -5.95
N GLU A 2 -12.23 3.18 -4.67
CA GLU A 2 -10.85 2.85 -4.23
C GLU A 2 -10.42 1.43 -4.66
N MET A 3 -11.28 0.43 -4.48
CA MET A 3 -11.01 -0.94 -4.95
C MET A 3 -10.69 -1.03 -6.44
N SER A 4 -11.30 -0.17 -7.28
CA SER A 4 -11.00 -0.13 -8.72
C SER A 4 -9.62 0.44 -9.02
N MET A 5 -9.08 1.29 -8.14
CA MET A 5 -7.72 1.82 -8.25
C MET A 5 -6.66 0.82 -7.76
N ARG A 6 -7.08 -0.32 -7.20
CA ARG A 6 -6.22 -1.38 -6.63
C ARG A 6 -6.15 -2.64 -7.49
N ASP A 7 -6.88 -2.64 -8.60
CA ASP A 7 -7.16 -3.82 -9.40
C ASP A 7 -5.99 -4.17 -10.34
N HIS A 8 -5.72 -5.47 -10.46
CA HIS A 8 -4.79 -6.08 -11.40
C HIS A 8 -5.49 -7.12 -12.29
N TYR A 9 -6.79 -6.92 -12.53
CA TYR A 9 -7.67 -7.77 -13.31
C TYR A 9 -7.83 -9.19 -12.74
N GLU A 10 -7.69 -9.36 -11.42
CA GLU A 10 -7.79 -10.64 -10.75
C GLU A 10 -9.12 -11.35 -11.09
N GLY A 11 -9.04 -12.65 -11.40
CA GLY A 11 -10.20 -13.45 -11.79
C GLY A 11 -10.70 -13.25 -13.23
N THR A 12 -9.97 -12.48 -14.05
CA THR A 12 -10.28 -12.29 -15.48
C THR A 12 -9.18 -12.84 -16.39
N ALA A 13 -9.46 -12.89 -17.70
CA ALA A 13 -8.47 -13.27 -18.71
C ALA A 13 -7.31 -12.28 -18.86
N LEU A 14 -7.40 -11.08 -18.28
CA LEU A 14 -6.37 -10.03 -18.32
C LEU A 14 -5.46 -10.06 -17.09
N SER A 15 -5.68 -10.99 -16.16
CA SER A 15 -4.89 -11.10 -14.94
C SER A 15 -3.43 -11.44 -15.26
N THR A 16 -2.51 -10.74 -14.60
CA THR A 16 -1.07 -11.01 -14.63
C THR A 16 -0.67 -12.12 -13.65
N LEU A 17 -1.62 -12.92 -13.17
CA LEU A 17 -1.35 -14.05 -12.29
C LEU A 17 -1.33 -15.36 -13.08
N ASN A 18 -0.65 -16.37 -12.52
CA ASN A 18 -0.55 -17.73 -13.08
C ASN A 18 0.48 -17.92 -14.22
N ASP A 19 1.44 -17.01 -14.35
CA ASP A 19 2.60 -17.20 -15.25
C ASP A 19 3.94 -16.95 -14.52
N CYS A 20 5.06 -17.12 -15.21
CA CYS A 20 6.40 -17.01 -14.62
C CYS A 20 6.77 -15.58 -14.16
N GLY A 21 6.15 -14.54 -14.73
CA GLY A 21 6.37 -13.14 -14.42
C GLY A 21 5.93 -12.72 -13.02
N GLN A 22 5.10 -13.52 -12.35
CA GLN A 22 4.74 -13.29 -10.95
C GLN A 22 5.88 -13.62 -9.96
N GLY A 23 6.95 -14.27 -10.44
CA GLY A 23 8.13 -14.60 -9.66
C GLY A 23 7.88 -15.57 -8.49
N LEU A 24 8.81 -15.57 -7.52
CA LEU A 24 8.77 -16.49 -6.37
C LEU A 24 7.63 -16.21 -5.38
N TRP A 25 7.06 -15.00 -5.43
CA TRP A 25 6.11 -14.51 -4.44
C TRP A 25 4.84 -13.89 -5.05
N GLU A 26 4.45 -14.31 -6.26
CA GLU A 26 3.11 -14.02 -6.80
C GLU A 26 2.82 -12.51 -6.94
N MET A 27 3.80 -11.76 -7.42
CA MET A 27 3.68 -10.33 -7.68
C MET A 27 2.71 -10.07 -8.84
N PRO A 28 1.63 -9.28 -8.66
CA PRO A 28 0.64 -9.01 -9.71
C PRO A 28 1.08 -7.90 -10.69
N TYR A 29 2.38 -7.60 -10.74
CA TYR A 29 2.92 -6.51 -11.56
C TYR A 29 3.92 -7.04 -12.58
N ARG A 30 4.18 -6.23 -13.63
CA ARG A 30 5.20 -6.51 -14.65
C ARG A 30 6.14 -5.31 -14.77
N PRO A 31 7.47 -5.52 -14.70
CA PRO A 31 8.41 -4.44 -14.96
C PRO A 31 8.23 -3.88 -16.38
N THR A 32 8.29 -2.56 -16.52
CA THR A 32 8.29 -1.90 -17.83
C THR A 32 9.64 -2.08 -18.53
N PRO A 33 9.70 -2.13 -19.88
CA PRO A 33 8.58 -1.94 -20.83
C PRO A 33 7.64 -3.15 -20.90
N LEU A 34 6.33 -2.89 -21.03
CA LEU A 34 5.30 -3.95 -21.10
C LEU A 34 5.19 -4.60 -22.49
N THR A 35 6.10 -4.29 -23.39
CA THR A 35 6.24 -4.90 -24.71
C THR A 35 7.67 -5.36 -24.90
N PHE A 36 7.88 -6.56 -25.43
CA PHE A 36 9.21 -7.14 -25.61
C PHE A 36 9.29 -8.01 -26.87
N ASP A 37 10.49 -8.19 -27.41
CA ASP A 37 10.75 -9.03 -28.57
C ASP A 37 11.36 -10.38 -28.14
N TYR A 38 10.88 -11.48 -28.72
CA TYR A 38 11.42 -12.81 -28.51
C TYR A 38 11.32 -13.64 -29.80
N ASN A 39 12.44 -14.21 -30.25
CA ASN A 39 12.54 -14.98 -31.50
C ASN A 39 11.93 -14.26 -32.73
N GLY A 40 12.24 -12.97 -32.88
CA GLY A 40 11.78 -12.16 -34.02
C GLY A 40 10.29 -11.80 -34.00
N LYS A 41 9.57 -12.08 -32.91
CA LYS A 41 8.17 -11.68 -32.71
C LYS A 41 8.05 -10.73 -31.52
N LYS A 42 7.07 -9.85 -31.57
CA LYS A 42 6.74 -8.89 -30.51
C LYS A 42 5.60 -9.43 -29.64
N TYR A 43 5.75 -9.28 -28.33
CA TYR A 43 4.81 -9.69 -27.29
C TYR A 43 4.49 -8.50 -26.37
N PHE A 44 3.45 -8.63 -25.56
CA PHE A 44 3.08 -7.66 -24.54
C PHE A 44 2.61 -8.34 -23.25
N THR A 45 2.53 -7.55 -22.19
CA THR A 45 1.87 -7.88 -20.92
C THR A 45 0.88 -6.77 -20.58
N GLU A 46 -0.19 -7.13 -19.88
CA GLU A 46 -1.27 -6.23 -19.51
C GLU A 46 -0.77 -5.13 -18.56
N ARG A 47 -1.29 -3.91 -18.74
CA ARG A 47 -1.07 -2.80 -17.80
C ARG A 47 -2.22 -2.76 -16.79
N PRO A 48 -2.02 -3.17 -15.53
CA PRO A 48 -3.05 -3.06 -14.48
C PRO A 48 -3.39 -1.61 -14.14
N ALA A 49 -4.52 -1.41 -13.44
CA ALA A 49 -4.92 -0.09 -12.94
C ALA A 49 -3.97 0.35 -11.82
N SER A 50 -3.71 -0.54 -10.87
CA SER A 50 -2.71 -0.39 -9.83
C SER A 50 -1.33 -0.72 -10.41
N THR A 51 -0.34 0.18 -10.27
CA THR A 51 0.95 0.03 -10.96
C THR A 51 2.07 0.78 -10.25
N GLN A 52 3.30 0.27 -10.33
CA GLN A 52 4.47 0.80 -9.61
C GLN A 52 4.91 2.20 -10.05
N GLN A 53 4.42 2.69 -11.19
CA GLN A 53 4.75 4.01 -11.73
C GLN A 53 3.75 5.10 -11.31
N SER A 54 2.77 4.77 -10.46
CA SER A 54 1.79 5.73 -9.97
C SER A 54 2.48 6.74 -9.05
N ALA A 55 2.47 8.02 -9.40
CA ALA A 55 2.99 9.05 -8.50
C ALA A 55 2.03 9.26 -7.30
N PHE A 56 0.74 9.19 -7.58
CA PHE A 56 -0.36 9.28 -6.63
C PHE A 56 -1.64 8.75 -7.26
N SER A 57 -2.63 8.46 -6.43
CA SER A 57 -3.99 8.11 -6.82
C SER A 57 -4.99 8.83 -5.91
N TYR A 58 -6.19 9.12 -6.41
CA TYR A 58 -7.22 9.73 -5.60
C TYR A 58 -8.64 9.40 -6.03
N VAL A 59 -9.57 9.52 -5.09
CA VAL A 59 -11.02 9.46 -5.34
C VAL A 59 -11.66 10.76 -4.85
N CYS A 60 -12.37 11.45 -5.74
CA CYS A 60 -13.14 12.64 -5.39
C CYS A 60 -14.54 12.26 -4.91
N GLN A 61 -14.89 12.65 -3.69
CA GLN A 61 -16.23 12.54 -3.14
C GLN A 61 -16.83 13.94 -3.02
N LEU A 62 -17.83 14.24 -3.87
CA LEU A 62 -18.50 15.53 -3.90
C LEU A 62 -19.96 15.35 -3.48
N ARG A 63 -20.38 16.01 -2.41
CA ARG A 63 -21.69 15.80 -1.78
C ARG A 63 -22.48 17.10 -1.73
N THR A 64 -23.52 17.17 -2.54
CA THR A 64 -24.34 18.39 -2.72
C THR A 64 -25.27 18.69 -1.54
N TRP A 65 -25.52 17.71 -0.68
CA TRP A 65 -26.37 17.86 0.50
C TRP A 65 -25.63 18.42 1.73
N LEU A 66 -24.34 18.74 1.61
CA LEU A 66 -23.53 19.37 2.64
C LEU A 66 -23.10 20.77 2.18
N PRO A 67 -22.78 21.70 3.11
CA PRO A 67 -22.16 22.97 2.78
C PRO A 67 -20.89 22.79 1.93
N ARG A 68 -20.59 23.74 1.05
CA ARG A 68 -19.46 23.67 0.10
C ARG A 68 -18.13 23.34 0.80
N GLU A 69 -17.91 23.91 1.98
CA GLU A 69 -16.69 23.74 2.77
C GLU A 69 -16.54 22.32 3.35
N ILE A 70 -17.63 21.56 3.45
CA ILE A 70 -17.66 20.24 4.10
C ILE A 70 -17.86 19.12 3.07
N GLY A 71 -18.68 19.38 2.03
CA GLY A 71 -19.17 18.37 1.10
C GLY A 71 -18.11 17.76 0.17
N GLY A 72 -16.96 18.40 0.00
CA GLY A 72 -15.88 17.94 -0.87
C GLY A 72 -14.74 17.27 -0.11
N ILE A 73 -14.41 16.03 -0.47
CA ILE A 73 -13.24 15.28 0.02
C ILE A 73 -12.47 14.70 -1.18
N ILE A 74 -11.15 14.82 -1.13
CA ILE A 74 -10.23 14.01 -1.92
C ILE A 74 -9.68 12.93 -1.00
N TRP A 75 -10.00 11.68 -1.29
CA TRP A 75 -9.34 10.52 -0.71
C TRP A 75 -8.02 10.34 -1.47
N PHE A 76 -6.89 10.66 -0.84
CA PHE A 76 -5.60 10.82 -1.52
C PHE A 76 -4.58 9.78 -1.05
N ALA A 77 -3.87 9.14 -1.99
CA ALA A 77 -2.80 8.21 -1.73
C ALA A 77 -1.57 8.57 -2.57
N ASN A 78 -0.38 8.60 -1.95
CA ASN A 78 0.89 8.67 -2.68
C ASN A 78 1.35 7.27 -3.07
N ASP A 79 1.99 7.16 -4.24
CA ASP A 79 2.42 5.88 -4.84
C ASP A 79 1.24 5.04 -5.39
N ASP A 80 1.48 3.76 -5.62
CA ASP A 80 0.53 2.77 -6.09
C ASP A 80 -0.71 2.62 -5.19
N GLY A 81 -1.90 2.65 -5.80
CA GLY A 81 -3.19 2.64 -5.12
C GLY A 81 -3.43 1.40 -4.25
N ASN A 82 -2.84 0.25 -4.60
CA ASN A 82 -2.88 -0.95 -3.77
C ASN A 82 -1.83 -0.96 -2.65
N MET A 83 -0.79 -0.13 -2.75
CA MET A 83 0.31 -0.10 -1.78
C MET A 83 0.23 1.02 -0.76
N ALA A 84 -0.77 1.89 -0.85
CA ALA A 84 -0.94 3.04 0.02
C ALA A 84 -2.38 3.18 0.55
N ALA A 85 -2.51 3.85 1.70
CA ALA A 85 -3.80 4.23 2.28
C ALA A 85 -4.31 5.56 1.69
N TYR A 86 -5.61 5.63 1.45
CA TYR A 86 -6.31 6.82 0.98
C TYR A 86 -6.68 7.69 2.18
N VAL A 87 -5.95 8.79 2.37
CA VAL A 87 -6.16 9.75 3.46
C VAL A 87 -7.26 10.75 3.08
N PRO A 88 -8.21 11.08 3.98
CA PRO A 88 -9.27 12.05 3.69
C PRO A 88 -8.76 13.50 3.75
N ILE A 89 -8.72 14.15 2.60
CA ILE A 89 -8.36 15.57 2.45
C ILE A 89 -9.61 16.39 2.13
N TYR A 90 -10.13 17.15 3.11
CA TYR A 90 -11.26 18.04 2.88
C TYR A 90 -10.84 19.20 1.97
N CYS A 91 -11.67 19.51 0.97
CA CYS A 91 -11.32 20.49 -0.06
C CYS A 91 -11.28 21.94 0.44
N SER A 92 -11.80 22.23 1.64
CA SER A 92 -11.67 23.54 2.30
C SER A 92 -10.31 23.76 2.95
N ASN A 93 -9.39 22.79 2.84
CA ASN A 93 -8.07 22.86 3.44
C ASN A 93 -7.32 24.16 3.01
N VAL A 94 -6.71 24.82 4.01
CA VAL A 94 -5.93 26.06 3.86
C VAL A 94 -4.43 25.83 4.08
N GLU A 95 -4.06 24.70 4.70
CA GLU A 95 -2.68 24.30 4.98
C GLU A 95 -2.44 22.83 4.59
N ARG A 96 -1.44 22.62 3.75
CA ARG A 96 -1.03 21.28 3.32
C ARG A 96 -0.21 20.61 4.43
N ALA A 97 -0.50 19.34 4.70
CA ALA A 97 0.35 18.51 5.58
C ALA A 97 1.80 18.45 5.04
N GLU A 98 2.79 18.50 5.94
CA GLU A 98 4.22 18.50 5.57
C GLU A 98 4.58 17.29 4.69
N CYS A 99 3.97 16.14 4.93
CA CYS A 99 4.28 14.93 4.18
C CYS A 99 3.91 14.98 2.70
N PHE A 100 2.96 15.84 2.31
CA PHE A 100 2.56 16.06 0.91
C PHE A 100 3.23 17.28 0.28
N ASN A 101 3.95 18.08 1.06
CA ASN A 101 4.65 19.28 0.61
C ASN A 101 5.97 19.46 1.35
N THR A 102 6.77 18.41 1.40
CA THR A 102 7.96 18.32 2.25
C THR A 102 9.09 19.19 1.69
N PRO A 103 9.59 20.19 2.43
CA PRO A 103 10.71 21.01 1.97
C PRO A 103 11.98 20.17 1.72
N GLY A 104 12.65 20.40 0.59
CA GLY A 104 13.91 19.74 0.25
C GLY A 104 13.79 18.30 -0.23
N ALA A 105 12.57 17.74 -0.32
CA ALA A 105 12.33 16.46 -0.98
C ALA A 105 11.83 16.71 -2.42
N ASP A 106 12.30 15.91 -3.36
CA ASP A 106 11.88 15.94 -4.76
C ASP A 106 11.99 14.54 -5.38
N ALA A 107 11.88 14.44 -6.71
CA ALA A 107 11.92 13.17 -7.43
C ALA A 107 13.25 12.39 -7.33
N VAL A 108 14.32 13.00 -6.80
CA VAL A 108 15.64 12.36 -6.64
C VAL A 108 16.25 12.56 -5.24
N THR A 109 15.59 13.33 -4.36
CA THR A 109 16.05 13.63 -3.00
C THR A 109 15.11 13.02 -1.97
N PHE A 110 15.57 11.97 -1.31
CA PHE A 110 14.81 11.25 -0.29
C PHE A 110 14.61 12.09 0.98
N SER A 111 13.42 11.98 1.56
CA SER A 111 13.14 12.42 2.93
C SER A 111 12.19 11.43 3.58
N ASP A 112 12.49 11.01 4.80
CA ASP A 112 11.59 10.16 5.57
C ASP A 112 10.35 10.94 6.04
N LYS A 113 10.32 12.26 5.89
CA LYS A 113 9.12 13.07 6.15
C LYS A 113 8.16 13.11 4.97
N ASN A 114 8.57 12.65 3.79
CA ASN A 114 7.81 12.76 2.55
C ASN A 114 7.00 11.49 2.27
N ALA A 115 5.70 11.66 2.04
CA ALA A 115 4.78 10.53 1.83
C ALA A 115 5.08 9.75 0.55
N PHE A 116 5.47 10.43 -0.54
CA PHE A 116 5.87 9.74 -1.76
C PHE A 116 7.03 8.78 -1.50
N TRP A 117 8.08 9.24 -0.82
CA TRP A 117 9.25 8.41 -0.54
C TRP A 117 9.02 7.31 0.49
N VAL A 118 8.26 7.57 1.55
CA VAL A 118 7.95 6.55 2.56
C VAL A 118 7.02 5.48 2.01
N CYS A 119 5.98 5.85 1.26
CA CYS A 119 5.12 4.88 0.57
C CYS A 119 5.92 4.03 -0.42
N ASN A 120 6.76 4.66 -1.25
CA ASN A 120 7.63 3.96 -2.20
C ASN A 120 8.61 3.01 -1.50
N TRP A 121 9.19 3.42 -0.37
CA TRP A 121 10.10 2.56 0.40
C TRP A 121 9.40 1.27 0.81
N VAL A 122 8.20 1.37 1.38
CA VAL A 122 7.39 0.21 1.78
C VAL A 122 6.99 -0.62 0.55
N ALA A 123 6.45 0.01 -0.50
CA ALA A 123 5.99 -0.68 -1.71
C ALA A 123 7.14 -1.45 -2.39
N ASN A 124 8.33 -0.85 -2.53
CA ASN A 124 9.50 -1.49 -3.13
C ASN A 124 10.03 -2.67 -2.30
N MET A 125 9.82 -2.69 -0.98
CA MET A 125 10.09 -3.89 -0.19
C MET A 125 9.09 -5.01 -0.47
N VAL A 126 7.83 -4.66 -0.70
CA VAL A 126 6.70 -5.58 -0.86
C VAL A 126 6.61 -6.16 -2.26
N TYR A 127 6.75 -5.38 -3.33
CA TYR A 127 6.63 -5.84 -4.73
C TYR A 127 7.34 -7.18 -4.99
N PRO A 128 8.66 -7.34 -4.74
CA PRO A 128 9.35 -8.58 -5.05
C PRO A 128 8.95 -9.75 -4.14
N ARG A 129 8.32 -9.49 -2.99
CA ARG A 129 7.94 -10.48 -1.98
C ARG A 129 6.44 -10.39 -1.67
N TYR A 130 5.63 -10.18 -2.71
CA TYR A 130 4.24 -9.76 -2.60
C TYR A 130 3.41 -10.67 -1.68
N SER A 131 3.23 -11.95 -2.01
CA SER A 131 2.49 -12.91 -1.17
C SER A 131 3.02 -13.06 0.25
N GLN A 132 4.32 -12.80 0.49
CA GLN A 132 4.92 -12.86 1.82
C GLN A 132 4.64 -11.59 2.64
N MET A 133 4.77 -10.40 2.05
CA MET A 133 4.77 -9.13 2.78
C MET A 133 3.48 -8.31 2.64
N PHE A 134 2.81 -8.40 1.50
CA PHE A 134 1.61 -7.65 1.20
C PHE A 134 0.49 -7.83 2.23
N PRO A 135 0.24 -9.04 2.80
CA PRO A 135 -0.79 -9.18 3.84
C PRO A 135 -0.59 -8.26 5.05
N ALA A 136 0.66 -8.00 5.45
CA ALA A 136 0.96 -7.09 6.56
C ALA A 136 0.72 -5.62 6.18
N LEU A 137 1.13 -5.22 4.98
CA LEU A 137 0.83 -3.89 4.44
C LEU A 137 -0.68 -3.66 4.36
N LYS A 138 -1.40 -4.60 3.75
CA LYS A 138 -2.86 -4.56 3.59
C LYS A 138 -3.57 -4.40 4.92
N ALA A 139 -3.13 -5.11 5.97
CA ALA A 139 -3.74 -5.00 7.29
C ALA A 139 -3.64 -3.58 7.88
N VAL A 140 -2.49 -2.92 7.74
CA VAL A 140 -2.29 -1.52 8.21
C VAL A 140 -3.10 -0.55 7.37
N ARG A 141 -3.03 -0.67 6.04
CA ARG A 141 -3.78 0.13 5.09
C ARG A 141 -5.28 0.09 5.35
N ASP A 142 -5.85 -1.12 5.43
CA ASP A 142 -7.28 -1.32 5.62
C ASP A 142 -7.74 -0.87 7.01
N LYS A 143 -6.90 -1.00 8.05
CA LYS A 143 -7.18 -0.48 9.40
C LYS A 143 -7.33 1.04 9.39
N LEU A 144 -6.40 1.75 8.74
CA LEU A 144 -6.44 3.21 8.64
C LEU A 144 -7.68 3.68 7.88
N GLU A 145 -7.93 3.12 6.70
CA GLU A 145 -9.08 3.49 5.86
C GLU A 145 -10.42 3.21 6.54
N LYS A 146 -10.53 2.06 7.21
CA LYS A 146 -11.70 1.75 8.03
C LYS A 146 -11.88 2.79 9.13
N GLY A 147 -10.80 3.16 9.83
CA GLY A 147 -10.83 4.20 10.86
C GLY A 147 -11.31 5.55 10.32
N TYR A 148 -10.89 5.93 9.13
CA TYR A 148 -11.33 7.17 8.47
C TYR A 148 -12.81 7.12 8.11
N ALA A 149 -13.26 6.04 7.48
CA ALA A 149 -14.64 5.84 7.09
C ALA A 149 -15.59 5.81 8.30
N ASP A 150 -15.23 5.08 9.36
CA ASP A 150 -16.03 4.95 10.58
C ASP A 150 -16.19 6.30 11.32
N ASN A 151 -15.19 7.19 11.22
CA ASN A 151 -15.22 8.50 11.89
C ASN A 151 -15.85 9.62 11.05
N GLN A 152 -16.02 9.42 9.74
CA GLN A 152 -16.39 10.49 8.80
C GLN A 152 -17.66 11.24 9.22
N ALA A 153 -18.73 10.51 9.53
CA ALA A 153 -20.01 11.11 9.91
C ALA A 153 -19.91 11.97 11.18
N ARG A 154 -19.11 11.53 12.16
CA ARG A 154 -18.89 12.27 13.42
C ARG A 154 -18.12 13.57 13.17
N VAL A 155 -17.04 13.49 12.38
CA VAL A 155 -16.22 14.65 12.01
C VAL A 155 -17.07 15.67 11.27
N GLU A 156 -17.93 15.23 10.36
CA GLU A 156 -18.76 16.13 9.57
C GLU A 156 -19.88 16.77 10.38
N ALA A 157 -20.51 16.04 11.30
CA ALA A 157 -21.49 16.61 12.20
C ALA A 157 -20.89 17.72 13.09
N GLU A 158 -19.64 17.54 13.54
CA GLU A 158 -18.90 18.57 14.29
C GLU A 158 -18.58 19.78 13.41
N ALA A 159 -18.12 19.56 12.17
CA ALA A 159 -17.89 20.63 11.21
C ALA A 159 -19.18 21.40 10.86
N GLU A 160 -20.31 20.72 10.69
CA GLU A 160 -21.61 21.35 10.43
C GLU A 160 -22.10 22.17 11.63
N ALA A 161 -21.87 21.70 12.85
CA ALA A 161 -22.21 22.44 14.07
C ALA A 161 -21.41 23.74 14.16
N LEU A 162 -20.08 23.67 13.92
CA LEU A 162 -19.22 24.84 13.85
C LEU A 162 -19.65 25.78 12.72
N TYR A 163 -19.95 25.24 11.53
CA TYR A 163 -20.29 26.03 10.34
C TYR A 163 -21.50 26.94 10.55
N ARG A 164 -22.47 26.52 11.36
CA ARG A 164 -23.67 27.30 11.69
C ARG A 164 -23.36 28.56 12.51
N THR A 165 -22.25 28.57 13.24
CA THR A 165 -21.88 29.68 14.14
C THR A 165 -20.66 30.44 13.65
N ASP A 166 -19.67 29.73 13.12
CA ASP A 166 -18.37 30.24 12.69
C ASP A 166 -17.83 29.35 11.56
N ARG A 167 -17.93 29.88 10.34
CA ARG A 167 -17.47 29.19 9.13
C ARG A 167 -15.96 28.96 9.13
N ASP A 168 -15.17 29.91 9.62
CA ASP A 168 -13.72 29.81 9.62
C ASP A 168 -13.26 28.76 10.64
N ALA A 169 -13.96 28.64 11.77
CA ALA A 169 -13.73 27.55 12.72
C ALA A 169 -14.01 26.17 12.12
N ALA A 170 -15.08 26.02 11.33
CA ALA A 170 -15.38 24.76 10.64
C ALA A 170 -14.32 24.39 9.60
N VAL A 171 -13.87 25.38 8.81
CA VAL A 171 -12.79 25.20 7.83
C VAL A 171 -11.50 24.79 8.52
N LYS A 172 -11.14 25.48 9.60
CA LYS A 172 -9.95 25.15 10.40
C LYS A 172 -10.02 23.74 10.98
N PHE A 173 -11.17 23.36 11.54
CA PHE A 173 -11.37 22.02 12.10
C PHE A 173 -11.15 20.92 11.06
N LEU A 174 -11.74 21.06 9.86
CA LEU A 174 -11.55 20.08 8.78
C LEU A 174 -10.11 20.05 8.24
N ASN A 175 -9.47 21.22 8.14
CA ASN A 175 -8.06 21.32 7.78
C ASN A 175 -7.17 20.57 8.77
N ASP A 176 -7.34 20.83 10.06
CA ASP A 176 -6.58 20.20 11.14
C ASP A 176 -6.84 18.69 11.18
N TYR A 177 -8.07 18.24 10.93
CA TYR A 177 -8.39 16.82 10.80
C TYR A 177 -7.63 16.16 9.66
N SER A 178 -7.62 16.75 8.46
CA SER A 178 -6.88 16.21 7.31
C SER A 178 -5.37 16.16 7.57
N ILE A 179 -4.78 17.19 8.21
CA ILE A 179 -3.37 17.17 8.62
C ILE A 179 -3.12 16.04 9.62
N ALA A 180 -3.97 15.90 10.64
CA ALA A 180 -3.82 14.86 11.65
C ALA A 180 -3.87 13.45 11.04
N LYS A 181 -4.81 13.18 10.11
CA LYS A 181 -4.88 11.88 9.42
C LYS A 181 -3.68 11.63 8.49
N SER A 182 -3.13 12.68 7.89
CA SER A 182 -1.94 12.60 7.05
C SER A 182 -0.70 12.23 7.88
N ASN A 183 -0.54 12.82 9.06
CA ASN A 183 0.54 12.51 9.99
C ASN A 183 0.39 11.10 10.58
N GLU A 184 -0.84 10.70 10.96
CA GLU A 184 -1.12 9.34 11.42
C GLU A 184 -0.72 8.29 10.37
N MET A 185 -1.11 8.48 9.11
CA MET A 185 -0.71 7.59 8.02
C MET A 185 0.81 7.50 7.90
N MET A 186 1.53 8.62 7.95
CA MET A 186 2.99 8.63 7.87
C MET A 186 3.66 7.87 9.01
N ASP A 187 3.19 8.05 10.24
CA ASP A 187 3.72 7.36 11.41
C ASP A 187 3.48 5.85 11.31
N ASP A 188 2.28 5.44 10.91
CA ASP A 188 1.93 4.03 10.70
C ASP A 188 2.74 3.42 9.54
N TRP A 189 3.00 4.17 8.46
CA TRP A 189 3.82 3.69 7.34
C TRP A 189 5.30 3.51 7.72
N LYS A 190 5.87 4.41 8.53
CA LYS A 190 7.24 4.25 9.05
C LYS A 190 7.35 3.05 9.99
N GLN A 191 6.36 2.86 10.85
CA GLN A 191 6.28 1.69 11.72
C GLN A 191 6.17 0.41 10.87
N LEU A 192 5.33 0.41 9.84
CA LEU A 192 5.21 -0.70 8.90
C LEU A 192 6.55 -0.98 8.20
N ALA A 193 7.27 0.02 7.72
CA ALA A 193 8.57 -0.17 7.05
C ALA A 193 9.56 -0.92 7.96
N THR A 194 9.74 -0.44 9.18
CA THR A 194 10.67 -1.09 10.14
C THR A 194 10.17 -2.45 10.60
N TYR A 195 8.85 -2.61 10.79
CA TYR A 195 8.22 -3.89 11.08
C TYR A 195 8.50 -4.93 9.97
N LEU A 196 8.33 -4.57 8.69
CA LEU A 196 8.55 -5.47 7.57
C LEU A 196 10.01 -5.95 7.51
N ILE A 197 10.98 -5.09 7.82
CA ILE A 197 12.40 -5.46 7.93
C ILE A 197 12.56 -6.56 8.98
N VAL A 198 12.05 -6.34 10.20
CA VAL A 198 12.22 -7.29 11.31
C VAL A 198 11.46 -8.58 11.02
N LYS A 199 10.17 -8.49 10.70
CA LYS A 199 9.27 -9.63 10.48
C LYS A 199 9.80 -10.59 9.42
N PHE A 200 10.35 -10.05 8.33
CA PHE A 200 10.68 -10.80 7.12
C PHE A 200 12.18 -10.84 6.75
N ASN A 201 13.07 -10.55 7.70
CA ASN A 201 14.52 -10.64 7.49
C ASN A 201 14.93 -12.02 6.97
N ASP A 202 15.89 -12.06 6.04
CA ASP A 202 16.41 -13.28 5.41
C ASP A 202 15.34 -14.19 4.80
N MET A 203 14.27 -13.58 4.28
CA MET A 203 13.11 -14.24 3.68
C MET A 203 12.37 -15.19 4.64
N ALA A 204 12.68 -15.12 5.93
CA ALA A 204 12.00 -15.88 6.97
C ALA A 204 10.73 -15.15 7.41
N VAL A 205 9.94 -15.76 8.30
CA VAL A 205 8.81 -15.11 8.95
C VAL A 205 8.95 -15.28 10.45
N LYS A 206 9.17 -14.18 11.18
CA LYS A 206 9.26 -14.22 12.64
C LYS A 206 7.87 -14.40 13.25
N PRO A 207 7.67 -15.34 14.19
CA PRO A 207 6.37 -15.58 14.79
C PRO A 207 5.96 -14.42 15.71
N GLU A 208 4.66 -14.23 15.84
CA GLU A 208 4.05 -13.17 16.62
C GLU A 208 2.80 -13.65 17.32
N LYS A 209 2.58 -13.05 18.49
CA LYS A 209 1.38 -13.23 19.27
C LYS A 209 0.93 -11.87 19.79
N ASP A 210 -0.34 -11.54 19.61
CA ASP A 210 -0.96 -10.30 20.09
C ASP A 210 -0.20 -9.03 19.66
N GLY A 211 0.27 -9.00 18.40
CA GLY A 211 0.99 -7.87 17.81
C GLY A 211 2.44 -7.69 18.29
N LYS A 212 3.01 -8.69 18.99
CA LYS A 212 4.40 -8.66 19.47
C LYS A 212 5.18 -9.86 18.95
N PHE A 213 6.44 -9.63 18.59
CA PHE A 213 7.37 -10.71 18.25
C PHE A 213 7.54 -11.66 19.43
N GLU A 214 7.35 -12.94 19.18
CA GLU A 214 7.53 -13.97 20.20
C GLU A 214 8.99 -14.08 20.61
N ARG A 215 9.21 -14.34 21.89
CA ARG A 215 10.52 -14.51 22.50
C ARG A 215 10.59 -15.81 23.28
N THR A 216 11.78 -16.39 23.33
CA THR A 216 12.07 -17.53 24.21
C THR A 216 12.10 -17.07 25.67
N ALA A 217 12.09 -18.02 26.60
CA ALA A 217 12.24 -17.74 28.04
C ALA A 217 13.52 -16.98 28.40
N THR A 218 14.56 -17.08 27.56
CA THR A 218 15.84 -16.38 27.72
C THR A 218 15.88 -15.00 27.04
N GLY A 219 14.77 -14.54 26.46
CA GLY A 219 14.65 -13.23 25.81
C GLY A 219 15.07 -13.15 24.34
N TRP A 220 15.60 -14.25 23.76
CA TRP A 220 15.92 -14.31 22.33
C TRP A 220 14.66 -14.32 21.48
N GLY A 221 14.76 -13.89 20.21
CA GLY A 221 13.66 -14.03 19.27
C GLY A 221 13.30 -15.50 19.06
N ALA A 222 12.02 -15.83 19.04
CA ALA A 222 11.56 -17.19 18.76
C ALA A 222 11.97 -17.65 17.35
N ARG A 223 12.03 -18.98 17.15
CA ARG A 223 12.48 -19.57 15.89
C ARG A 223 11.60 -19.11 14.73
N PRO A 224 12.16 -18.51 13.67
CA PRO A 224 11.37 -18.09 12.52
C PRO A 224 10.96 -19.28 11.66
N SER A 225 9.84 -19.14 10.94
CA SER A 225 9.47 -20.07 9.87
C SER A 225 10.16 -19.69 8.56
N ARG A 226 10.38 -20.67 7.68
CA ARG A 226 10.98 -20.49 6.36
C ARG A 226 10.07 -21.15 5.32
N PRO A 227 9.05 -20.44 4.82
CA PRO A 227 8.01 -21.05 3.98
C PRO A 227 8.51 -21.49 2.60
N GLY A 228 9.66 -20.98 2.15
CA GLY A 228 10.19 -21.22 0.80
C GLY A 228 9.43 -20.43 -0.26
N MET A 229 9.60 -20.83 -1.53
CA MET A 229 8.92 -20.22 -2.68
C MET A 229 7.43 -20.61 -2.75
N SER A 230 6.61 -19.82 -3.45
CA SER A 230 5.18 -20.10 -3.62
C SER A 230 4.90 -21.41 -4.36
N GLN A 231 3.67 -21.93 -4.26
CA GLN A 231 3.29 -23.16 -4.98
C GLN A 231 3.39 -22.98 -6.50
N ALA A 232 3.01 -21.81 -7.01
CA ALA A 232 3.13 -21.53 -8.43
C ALA A 232 4.60 -21.48 -8.89
N ALA A 233 5.50 -20.95 -8.07
CA ALA A 233 6.93 -20.96 -8.35
C ALA A 233 7.52 -22.38 -8.32
N ARG A 234 7.11 -23.22 -7.36
CA ARG A 234 7.52 -24.65 -7.30
C ARG A 234 7.08 -25.38 -8.56
N LYS A 235 5.81 -25.21 -8.96
CA LYS A 235 5.25 -25.80 -10.17
C LYS A 235 6.06 -25.40 -11.40
N ALA A 236 6.26 -24.09 -11.61
CA ALA A 236 7.02 -23.58 -12.74
C ALA A 236 8.46 -24.11 -12.77
N LEU A 237 9.11 -24.21 -11.60
CA LEU A 237 10.46 -24.76 -11.49
C LEU A 237 10.51 -26.22 -11.95
N ILE A 238 9.59 -27.07 -11.49
CA ILE A 238 9.56 -28.49 -11.86
C ILE A 238 9.18 -28.66 -13.33
N GLU A 239 8.17 -27.95 -13.82
CA GLU A 239 7.79 -28.00 -15.25
C GLU A 239 8.94 -27.58 -16.18
N GLN A 240 9.78 -26.64 -15.75
CA GLN A 240 10.95 -26.20 -16.52
C GLN A 240 12.14 -27.15 -16.41
N THR A 241 12.32 -27.84 -15.28
CA THR A 241 13.56 -28.57 -14.98
C THR A 241 13.43 -30.08 -14.98
N GLY A 242 12.21 -30.61 -15.06
CA GLY A 242 11.94 -32.04 -14.92
C GLY A 242 12.50 -32.58 -13.61
N ASP A 243 13.20 -33.71 -13.71
CA ASP A 243 13.67 -34.47 -12.54
C ASP A 243 15.00 -33.94 -11.96
N LYS A 244 15.53 -32.83 -12.48
CA LYS A 244 16.82 -32.25 -12.06
C LYS A 244 16.91 -32.03 -10.54
N PHE A 245 15.81 -31.66 -9.91
CA PHE A 245 15.72 -31.38 -8.47
C PHE A 245 14.95 -32.45 -7.70
N GLU A 246 14.70 -33.61 -8.31
CA GLU A 246 14.15 -34.75 -7.59
C GLU A 246 15.16 -35.24 -6.54
N VAL A 247 14.67 -35.51 -5.32
CA VAL A 247 15.52 -36.06 -4.27
C VAL A 247 15.85 -37.50 -4.64
N PRO A 248 17.13 -37.91 -4.67
CA PRO A 248 17.48 -39.30 -4.95
C PRO A 248 16.77 -40.25 -3.97
N ALA A 249 16.26 -41.37 -4.48
CA ALA A 249 15.77 -42.43 -3.62
C ALA A 249 16.91 -42.93 -2.71
N GLU A 250 16.61 -43.11 -1.42
CA GLU A 250 17.52 -43.73 -0.46
C GLU A 250 17.78 -45.21 -0.76
#